data_AF-G7VFB1-F1
#
_entry.id   AF-G7VFB1-F1
#
_cell.length_a   1.000
_cell.length_b   1.000
_cell.length_c   1.000
_cell.angle_alpha   90.00
_cell.angle_beta   90.00
_cell.angle_gamma   90.00
#
_symmetry.space_group_name_H-M   'P 1'
#
loop_
_entity.id
_entity.type
_entity.pdbx_description
1 polymer ?
#
loop_
_entity_poly.entity_id
_entity_poly.type
_entity_poly.pdbx_seq_one_letter_code
_entity_poly.pdbx_strand_id
1 'polypeptide(L)'
;MLRGVARNLLAAAAVLITAGLALANTDLALLSLIPLFAYGVNAALDPPKVSASRRRVGSEVEVVVEADRRPGVLYIYDAAPIDAPVEAPRWRVFKPPFKRVVRLRYRLTERSQPLPLVVVSYNPVFTRRRDVVYVEDRRPAANPAQRGRGVEEFVEVRQYQPGDPMKLINWKASAKTGELYVNVRTGPELRNAVVVVDARRLRSLVAAEAARAAEILSEKGFEVTYYVLGHGPATSLPGDFTPTCGGNPPCGDVTVYVGSLSDVCIVMNCRPMYYVDVAGANALVALRRLALYKRLRGSGAVVLRGAEALRKAL
;
A
#
# COMPACT_ATOMS: atom_id res chain seq x y z
N MET A 1 -1.97 9.48 -31.19
CA MET A 1 -1.60 8.66 -32.36
C MET A 1 -2.06 7.20 -32.28
N LEU A 2 -1.70 6.36 -31.29
CA LEU A 2 -1.97 4.90 -31.37
C LEU A 2 -3.43 4.40 -31.13
N ARG A 3 -4.29 5.09 -30.37
CA ARG A 3 -5.76 4.81 -30.42
C ARG A 3 -6.32 5.04 -31.84
N GLY A 4 -5.65 5.89 -32.61
CA GLY A 4 -5.89 6.04 -34.04
C GLY A 4 -5.47 4.80 -34.82
N VAL A 5 -4.35 4.14 -34.51
CA VAL A 5 -3.83 3.00 -35.33
C VAL A 5 -4.82 1.83 -35.41
N ALA A 6 -5.41 1.38 -34.29
CA ALA A 6 -6.43 0.33 -34.34
C ALA A 6 -7.66 0.73 -35.15
N ARG A 7 -8.13 1.96 -34.92
CA ARG A 7 -9.28 2.55 -35.62
C ARG A 7 -8.97 2.79 -37.10
N ASN A 8 -7.71 3.09 -37.45
CA ASN A 8 -7.23 3.34 -38.80
C ASN A 8 -7.07 2.03 -39.58
N LEU A 9 -6.63 0.93 -38.93
CA LEU A 9 -6.56 -0.38 -39.58
C LEU A 9 -7.95 -0.91 -39.93
N LEU A 10 -8.90 -0.87 -38.98
CA LEU A 10 -10.27 -1.29 -39.24
C LEU A 10 -10.99 -0.36 -40.22
N ALA A 11 -10.77 0.96 -40.14
CA ALA A 11 -11.33 1.90 -41.11
C ALA A 11 -10.74 1.71 -42.51
N ALA A 12 -9.44 1.48 -42.64
CA ALA A 12 -8.81 1.18 -43.92
C ALA A 12 -9.35 -0.12 -44.52
N ALA A 13 -9.52 -1.17 -43.71
CA ALA A 13 -10.16 -2.41 -44.14
C ALA A 13 -11.59 -2.17 -44.64
N ALA A 14 -12.40 -1.41 -43.88
CA ALA A 14 -13.77 -1.09 -44.25
C ALA A 14 -13.84 -0.30 -45.57
N VAL A 15 -12.97 0.70 -45.75
CA VAL A 15 -12.90 1.49 -47.00
C VAL A 15 -12.52 0.63 -48.20
N LEU A 16 -11.55 -0.29 -48.05
CA LEU A 16 -11.15 -1.19 -49.14
C LEU A 16 -12.27 -2.18 -49.50
N ILE A 17 -12.99 -2.71 -48.51
CA ILE A 17 -14.14 -3.60 -48.74
C ILE A 17 -15.27 -2.84 -49.45
N THR A 18 -15.65 -1.66 -48.96
CA THR A 18 -16.74 -0.89 -49.56
C THR A 18 -16.41 -0.41 -50.96
N ALA A 19 -15.17 0.06 -51.20
CA ALA A 19 -14.72 0.45 -52.53
C ALA A 19 -14.65 -0.74 -53.50
N GLY A 20 -14.15 -1.90 -53.05
CA GLY A 20 -14.09 -3.13 -53.85
C GLY A 20 -15.49 -3.62 -54.25
N LEU A 21 -16.44 -3.61 -53.32
CA LEU A 21 -17.84 -3.97 -53.60
C LEU A 21 -18.51 -2.97 -54.56
N ALA A 22 -18.32 -1.67 -54.34
CA ALA A 22 -18.91 -0.63 -55.18
C ALA A 22 -18.40 -0.66 -56.63
N LEU A 23 -17.13 -1.06 -56.82
CA LEU A 23 -16.49 -1.15 -58.13
C LEU A 23 -16.55 -2.58 -58.73
N ALA A 24 -17.21 -3.53 -58.07
CA ALA A 24 -17.21 -4.96 -58.42
C ALA A 24 -15.80 -5.53 -58.65
N ASN A 25 -14.79 -5.01 -57.95
CA ASN A 25 -13.39 -5.40 -58.05
C ASN A 25 -13.00 -6.24 -56.82
N THR A 26 -12.86 -7.55 -57.05
CA THR A 26 -12.53 -8.54 -56.01
C THR A 26 -11.11 -8.37 -55.47
N ASP A 27 -10.14 -7.99 -56.32
CA ASP A 27 -8.75 -7.77 -55.91
C ASP A 27 -8.65 -6.60 -54.91
N LEU A 28 -9.42 -5.53 -55.16
CA LEU A 28 -9.48 -4.37 -54.27
C LEU A 28 -10.09 -4.74 -52.90
N ALA A 29 -11.13 -5.58 -52.89
CA ALA A 29 -11.70 -6.09 -51.64
C ALA A 29 -10.72 -7.00 -50.89
N LEU A 30 -9.95 -7.84 -51.60
CA LEU A 30 -8.93 -8.73 -51.03
C LEU A 30 -7.79 -7.97 -50.34
N LEU A 31 -7.45 -6.76 -50.80
CA LEU A 31 -6.44 -5.92 -50.13
C LEU A 31 -6.81 -5.58 -48.67
N SER A 32 -8.09 -5.65 -48.29
CA SER A 32 -8.53 -5.48 -46.90
C SER A 32 -8.02 -6.57 -45.95
N LEU A 33 -7.59 -7.72 -46.47
CA LEU A 33 -7.00 -8.79 -45.67
C LEU A 33 -5.71 -8.34 -44.98
N ILE A 34 -4.93 -7.45 -45.60
CA ILE A 34 -3.67 -6.95 -45.03
C ILE A 34 -3.91 -6.18 -43.72
N PRO A 35 -4.75 -5.12 -43.66
CA PRO A 35 -5.03 -4.42 -42.41
C PRO A 35 -5.80 -5.28 -41.39
N LEU A 36 -6.67 -6.21 -41.84
CA LEU A 36 -7.36 -7.16 -40.95
C LEU A 36 -6.38 -8.14 -40.30
N PHE A 37 -5.47 -8.71 -41.08
CA PHE A 37 -4.43 -9.60 -40.59
C PHE A 37 -3.49 -8.86 -39.62
N ALA A 38 -3.05 -7.65 -39.98
CA ALA A 38 -2.24 -6.81 -39.10
C ALA A 38 -2.97 -6.49 -37.78
N TYR A 39 -4.27 -6.19 -37.83
CA TYR A 39 -5.09 -5.99 -36.63
C TYR A 39 -5.17 -7.28 -35.80
N GLY A 40 -5.44 -8.42 -36.43
CA GLY A 40 -5.55 -9.73 -35.78
C GLY A 40 -4.27 -10.14 -35.06
N VAL A 41 -3.12 -9.99 -35.72
CA VAL A 41 -1.80 -10.24 -35.11
C VAL A 41 -1.61 -9.36 -33.88
N ASN A 42 -1.83 -8.05 -34.00
CA ASN A 42 -1.68 -7.13 -32.86
C ASN A 42 -2.70 -7.36 -31.73
N ALA A 43 -3.91 -7.81 -32.07
CA ALA A 43 -4.97 -8.09 -31.11
C ALA A 43 -4.72 -9.39 -30.32
N ALA A 44 -4.02 -10.35 -30.93
CA ALA A 44 -3.58 -11.58 -30.29
C ALA A 44 -2.38 -11.38 -29.35
N LEU A 45 -1.59 -10.31 -29.53
CA LEU A 45 -0.46 -10.00 -28.65
C LEU A 45 -0.93 -9.66 -27.23
N ASP A 46 -0.32 -10.33 -26.27
CA ASP A 46 -0.43 -9.96 -24.87
C ASP A 46 0.24 -8.60 -24.61
N PRO A 47 -0.35 -7.75 -23.75
CA PRO A 47 0.31 -6.53 -23.32
C PRO A 47 1.65 -6.81 -22.62
N PRO A 48 2.62 -5.87 -22.70
CA PRO A 48 3.91 -6.03 -22.06
C PRO A 48 3.76 -6.08 -20.55
N LYS A 49 4.52 -6.97 -19.91
CA LYS A 49 4.68 -6.97 -18.46
C LYS A 49 5.50 -5.75 -18.06
N VAL A 50 5.02 -5.02 -17.06
CA VAL A 50 5.65 -3.77 -16.61
C VAL A 50 5.89 -3.76 -15.10
N SER A 51 7.02 -3.19 -14.70
CA SER A 51 7.28 -2.69 -13.35
C SER A 51 7.64 -1.21 -13.46
N ALA A 52 7.34 -0.44 -12.42
CA ALA A 52 7.60 0.99 -12.43
C ALA A 52 8.18 1.43 -11.10
N SER A 53 9.13 2.35 -11.15
CA SER A 53 9.67 3.04 -10.00
C SER A 53 9.62 4.54 -10.21
N ARG A 54 9.50 5.26 -9.10
CA ARG A 54 9.46 6.72 -9.06
C ARG A 54 10.61 7.18 -8.18
N ARG A 55 11.37 8.18 -8.65
CA ARG A 55 12.44 8.82 -7.89
C ARG A 55 12.36 10.33 -8.05
N ARG A 56 12.37 11.07 -6.94
CA ARG A 56 12.57 12.52 -6.96
C ARG A 56 14.06 12.82 -7.16
N VAL A 57 14.38 13.65 -8.15
CA VAL A 57 15.74 14.10 -8.50
C VAL A 57 15.71 15.63 -8.55
N GLY A 58 16.02 16.27 -7.42
CA GLY A 58 15.90 17.72 -7.27
C GLY A 58 14.44 18.18 -7.37
N SER A 59 14.16 19.11 -8.29
CA SER A 59 12.80 19.62 -8.61
C SER A 59 12.04 18.77 -9.64
N GLU A 60 12.66 17.73 -10.18
CA GLU A 60 12.07 16.82 -11.16
C GLU A 60 11.74 15.47 -10.54
N VAL A 61 10.69 14.84 -11.05
CA VAL A 61 10.36 13.44 -10.78
C VAL A 61 10.76 12.63 -12.01
N GLU A 62 11.60 11.63 -11.78
CA GLU A 62 11.95 10.60 -12.76
C GLU A 62 11.11 9.35 -12.50
N VAL A 63 10.32 8.97 -13.50
CA VAL A 63 9.59 7.70 -13.55
C VAL A 63 10.36 6.76 -14.47
N VAL A 64 10.75 5.60 -13.93
CA VAL A 64 11.43 4.54 -14.68
C VAL A 64 10.48 3.36 -14.77
N VAL A 65 10.02 3.05 -15.98
CA VAL A 65 9.19 1.88 -16.28
C VAL A 65 10.06 0.84 -16.97
N GLU A 66 10.22 -0.31 -16.34
CA GLU A 66 10.87 -1.48 -16.92
C GLU A 66 9.80 -2.41 -17.48
N ALA A 67 10.05 -2.93 -18.68
CA ALA A 67 9.08 -3.70 -19.41
C ALA A 67 9.76 -4.79 -20.25
N ASP A 68 9.08 -5.91 -20.45
CA ASP A 68 9.58 -7.06 -21.23
C ASP A 68 9.80 -6.73 -22.73
N ARG A 69 10.06 -7.71 -23.60
CA ARG A 69 10.28 -7.46 -25.04
C ARG A 69 8.98 -7.30 -25.86
N ARG A 70 7.80 -7.31 -25.24
CA ARG A 70 6.54 -7.24 -26.00
C ARG A 70 6.26 -5.79 -26.39
N PRO A 71 5.75 -5.53 -27.61
CA PRO A 71 5.31 -4.20 -27.98
C PRO A 71 4.00 -3.84 -27.29
N GLY A 72 3.82 -2.57 -26.96
CA GLY A 72 2.56 -2.11 -26.36
C GLY A 72 2.49 -0.62 -26.15
N VAL A 73 1.38 -0.18 -25.56
CA VAL A 73 1.16 1.21 -25.18
C VAL A 73 1.07 1.31 -23.66
N LEU A 74 1.86 2.20 -23.09
CA LEU A 74 1.89 2.49 -21.67
C LEU A 74 1.15 3.81 -21.41
N TYR A 75 0.20 3.77 -20.48
CA TYR A 75 -0.45 4.94 -19.92
C TYR A 75 0.13 5.18 -18.54
N ILE A 76 0.79 6.31 -18.37
CA ILE A 76 1.43 6.71 -17.12
C ILE A 76 0.69 7.95 -16.66
N TYR A 77 0.07 7.91 -15.48
CA TYR A 77 -0.65 9.06 -14.95
C TYR A 77 -0.66 9.04 -13.43
N ASP A 78 -0.73 10.23 -12.84
CA ASP A 78 -0.96 10.37 -11.40
C ASP A 78 -2.46 10.16 -11.12
N ALA A 79 -2.81 9.27 -10.19
CA ALA A 79 -4.20 8.99 -9.83
C ALA A 79 -4.73 10.10 -8.90
N ALA A 80 -5.34 11.11 -9.52
CA ALA A 80 -6.06 12.16 -8.82
C ALA A 80 -7.40 11.67 -8.25
N PRO A 81 -7.84 12.19 -7.09
CA PRO A 81 -9.21 12.05 -6.62
C PRO A 81 -10.20 12.55 -7.67
N ILE A 82 -11.42 11.99 -7.67
CA ILE A 82 -12.48 12.35 -8.63
C ILE A 82 -12.81 13.85 -8.55
N ASP A 83 -12.69 14.45 -7.36
CA ASP A 83 -12.99 15.86 -7.10
C ASP A 83 -11.77 16.79 -7.25
N ALA A 84 -10.69 16.31 -7.87
CA ALA A 84 -9.49 17.12 -8.04
C ALA A 84 -9.77 18.31 -8.98
N PRO A 85 -9.44 19.55 -8.57
CA PRO A 85 -9.72 20.74 -9.37
C PRO A 85 -8.87 20.85 -10.64
N VAL A 86 -7.82 20.04 -10.75
CA VAL A 86 -6.90 20.01 -11.90
C VAL A 86 -6.70 18.57 -12.32
N GLU A 87 -6.90 18.29 -13.61
CA GLU A 87 -6.67 16.97 -14.19
C GLU A 87 -5.18 16.64 -14.10
N ALA A 88 -4.85 15.51 -13.46
CA ALA A 88 -3.47 15.08 -13.32
C ALA A 88 -2.80 14.85 -14.69
N PRO A 89 -1.47 15.05 -14.80
CA PRO A 89 -0.77 14.82 -16.06
C PRO A 89 -0.87 13.34 -16.47
N ARG A 90 -1.18 13.12 -17.75
CA ARG A 90 -1.32 11.79 -18.35
C ARG A 90 -0.41 11.66 -19.56
N TRP A 91 0.54 10.75 -19.47
CA TRP A 91 1.43 10.42 -20.58
C TRP A 91 0.99 9.11 -21.24
N ARG A 92 1.12 9.10 -22.56
CA ARG A 92 0.90 7.92 -23.39
C ARG A 92 2.15 7.67 -24.20
N VAL A 93 2.81 6.55 -23.93
CA VAL A 93 4.10 6.21 -24.53
C VAL A 93 3.98 4.87 -25.26
N PHE A 94 4.42 4.85 -26.51
CA PHE A 94 4.60 3.58 -27.23
C PHE A 94 5.89 2.92 -26.78
N LYS A 95 5.80 1.64 -26.40
CA LYS A 95 6.93 0.83 -25.97
C LYS A 95 7.25 -0.19 -27.08
N PRO A 96 8.31 0.04 -27.88
CA PRO A 96 8.74 -0.90 -28.90
C PRO A 96 9.41 -2.14 -28.28
N PRO A 97 9.53 -3.25 -29.02
CA PRO A 97 10.03 -4.52 -28.47
C PRO A 97 11.50 -4.47 -28.03
N PHE A 98 12.30 -3.61 -28.66
CA PHE A 98 13.73 -3.45 -28.36
C PHE A 98 14.00 -2.55 -27.14
N LYS A 99 13.04 -1.72 -26.72
CA LYS A 99 13.22 -0.76 -25.63
C LYS A 99 12.62 -1.30 -24.35
N ARG A 100 13.47 -1.83 -23.47
CA ARG A 100 13.08 -2.40 -22.18
C ARG A 100 12.79 -1.37 -21.10
N VAL A 101 13.42 -0.19 -21.19
CA VAL A 101 13.30 0.85 -20.17
C VAL A 101 12.73 2.12 -20.78
N VAL A 102 11.66 2.63 -20.19
CA VAL A 102 11.04 3.91 -20.53
C VAL A 102 11.27 4.86 -19.36
N ARG A 103 11.99 5.96 -19.61
CA ARG A 103 12.22 7.01 -18.61
C ARG A 103 11.40 8.23 -18.97
N LEU A 104 10.71 8.79 -17.98
CA LEU A 104 9.93 10.00 -18.10
C LEU A 104 10.34 10.95 -16.97
N ARG A 105 10.67 12.20 -17.30
CA ARG A 105 11.00 13.24 -16.33
C ARG A 105 9.99 14.38 -16.44
N TYR A 106 9.48 14.85 -15.31
CA TYR A 106 8.60 16.01 -15.26
C TYR A 106 8.80 16.80 -13.97
N ARG A 107 8.53 18.10 -13.99
CA ARG A 107 8.59 18.96 -12.80
C ARG A 107 7.29 18.85 -12.01
N LEU A 108 7.40 18.72 -10.69
CA LEU A 108 6.24 18.81 -9.80
C LEU A 108 5.96 20.28 -9.49
N THR A 109 4.70 20.71 -9.62
CA THR A 109 4.29 22.03 -9.14
C THR A 109 4.43 22.07 -7.61
N GLU A 110 5.03 23.13 -7.09
CA GLU A 110 5.51 23.26 -5.70
C GLU A 110 4.43 23.05 -4.61
N ARG A 111 3.14 23.12 -4.96
CA ARG A 111 1.99 22.90 -4.05
C ARG A 111 1.32 21.54 -4.14
N SER A 112 1.77 20.62 -4.99
CA SER A 112 1.11 19.33 -5.20
C SER A 112 1.74 18.23 -4.34
N GLN A 113 0.96 17.61 -3.44
CA GLN A 113 1.39 16.33 -2.86
C GLN A 113 1.53 15.29 -4.00
N PRO A 114 2.59 14.44 -4.00
CA PRO A 114 2.75 13.43 -5.03
C PRO A 114 1.62 12.40 -4.91
N LEU A 115 0.69 12.45 -5.85
CA LEU A 115 -0.37 11.47 -5.99
C LEU A 115 0.23 10.10 -6.36
N PRO A 116 -0.46 8.99 -6.04
CA PRO A 116 -0.02 7.66 -6.44
C PRO A 116 0.08 7.56 -7.96
N LEU A 117 1.24 7.12 -8.45
CA LEU A 117 1.48 6.97 -9.88
C LEU A 117 0.89 5.66 -10.37
N VAL A 118 0.17 5.69 -11.48
CA VAL A 118 -0.43 4.51 -12.11
C VAL A 118 0.16 4.29 -13.49
N VAL A 119 0.65 3.08 -13.74
CA VAL A 119 1.11 2.64 -15.05
C VAL A 119 0.22 1.53 -15.56
N VAL A 120 -0.47 1.77 -16.67
CA VAL A 120 -1.36 0.81 -17.32
C VAL A 120 -0.78 0.35 -18.64
N SER A 121 -0.71 -0.96 -18.84
CA SER A 121 -0.17 -1.59 -20.05
C SER A 121 -1.26 -2.14 -20.97
N TYR A 122 -1.20 -1.76 -22.24
CA TYR A 122 -2.08 -2.22 -23.32
C TYR A 122 -1.27 -2.85 -24.46
N ASN A 123 -1.89 -3.75 -25.20
CA ASN A 123 -1.35 -4.19 -26.49
C ASN A 123 -1.47 -3.06 -27.55
N PRO A 124 -0.78 -3.16 -28.71
CA PRO A 124 -0.71 -2.07 -29.69
C PRO A 124 -2.06 -1.56 -30.22
N VAL A 125 -3.09 -2.42 -30.22
CA VAL A 125 -4.44 -2.10 -30.72
C VAL A 125 -5.50 -1.95 -29.61
N PHE A 126 -5.10 -1.86 -28.34
CA PHE A 126 -5.99 -1.60 -27.19
C PHE A 126 -7.09 -2.64 -26.95
N THR A 127 -6.98 -3.85 -27.49
CA THR A 127 -7.96 -4.93 -27.25
C THR A 127 -7.71 -5.65 -25.94
N ARG A 128 -6.46 -5.66 -25.44
CA ARG A 128 -6.07 -6.32 -24.20
C ARG A 128 -5.41 -5.32 -23.25
N ARG A 129 -5.75 -5.44 -21.96
CA ARG A 129 -5.11 -4.74 -20.84
C ARG A 129 -4.60 -5.80 -19.87
N ARG A 130 -3.36 -5.67 -19.39
CA ARG A 130 -2.76 -6.67 -18.50
C ARG A 130 -2.51 -6.10 -17.10
N ASP A 131 -1.64 -5.11 -17.02
CA ASP A 131 -1.06 -4.70 -15.75
C ASP A 131 -1.44 -3.26 -15.42
N VAL A 132 -1.76 -3.04 -14.15
CA VAL A 132 -1.91 -1.72 -13.52
C VAL A 132 -0.93 -1.68 -12.35
N VAL A 133 0.17 -0.95 -12.50
CA VAL A 133 1.19 -0.81 -11.46
C VAL A 133 0.96 0.49 -10.73
N TYR A 134 0.69 0.39 -9.43
CA TYR A 134 0.63 1.53 -8.53
C TYR A 134 2.00 1.73 -7.90
N VAL A 135 2.58 2.91 -8.11
CA VAL A 135 3.85 3.32 -7.52
C VAL A 135 3.56 4.46 -6.55
N GLU A 136 3.53 4.14 -5.26
CA GLU A 136 3.59 5.14 -4.21
C GLU A 136 4.99 5.76 -4.23
N ASP A 137 5.10 7.05 -3.91
CA ASP A 137 6.42 7.60 -3.60
C ASP A 137 7.00 6.76 -2.46
N ARG A 138 8.26 6.33 -2.58
CA ARG A 138 8.94 5.70 -1.45
C ARG A 138 9.13 6.83 -0.45
N ARG A 139 8.10 7.11 0.37
CA ARG A 139 8.32 7.76 1.64
C ARG A 139 9.45 6.94 2.23
N PRO A 140 10.64 7.52 2.50
CA PRO A 140 11.43 6.91 3.54
C PRO A 140 10.41 6.73 4.65
N ALA A 141 10.15 5.48 5.05
CA ALA A 141 9.56 5.29 6.35
C ALA A 141 10.46 6.17 7.19
N ALA A 142 9.91 7.28 7.71
CA ALA A 142 10.47 7.82 8.90
C ALA A 142 10.55 6.56 9.75
N ASN A 143 11.77 6.10 10.04
CA ASN A 143 11.97 5.28 11.21
C ASN A 143 11.08 5.99 12.22
N PRO A 144 9.99 5.37 12.74
CA PRO A 144 9.38 5.94 13.91
C PRO A 144 10.58 6.16 14.79
N ALA A 145 10.90 7.43 15.01
CA ALA A 145 12.10 7.77 15.73
C ALA A 145 12.01 6.87 16.94
N GLN A 146 13.01 6.02 17.16
CA GLN A 146 13.18 5.41 18.46
C GLN A 146 13.34 6.62 19.36
N ARG A 147 12.21 7.18 19.80
CA ARG A 147 12.13 8.25 20.76
C ARG A 147 12.67 7.57 21.99
N GLY A 148 13.94 7.90 22.26
CA GLY A 148 14.73 7.55 23.42
C GLY A 148 14.41 6.21 24.06
N ARG A 149 15.36 5.27 23.95
CA ARG A 149 15.56 4.35 25.07
C ARG A 149 15.56 5.14 26.37
N GLY A 150 14.61 4.83 27.25
CA GLY A 150 14.69 4.98 28.70
C GLY A 150 15.04 6.36 29.24
N VAL A 151 14.12 7.32 29.16
CA VAL A 151 14.07 8.36 30.20
C VAL A 151 13.28 7.76 31.36
N GLU A 152 13.98 7.08 32.26
CA GLU A 152 13.38 6.66 33.53
C GLU A 152 13.13 7.91 34.37
N GLU A 153 11.87 8.13 34.79
CA GLU A 153 11.54 9.27 35.63
C GLU A 153 11.91 8.97 37.08
N PHE A 154 12.59 9.91 37.72
CA PHE A 154 12.94 9.84 39.12
C PHE A 154 11.68 10.01 39.96
N VAL A 155 11.35 9.01 40.78
CA VAL A 155 10.17 9.02 41.65
C VAL A 155 10.56 9.54 43.03
N GLU A 156 11.46 8.82 43.70
CA GLU A 156 11.85 9.12 45.07
C GLU A 156 13.23 8.53 45.43
N VAL A 157 13.82 9.02 46.53
CA VAL A 157 14.96 8.36 47.19
C VAL A 157 14.45 7.66 48.44
N ARG A 158 14.71 6.35 48.57
CA ARG A 158 14.38 5.58 49.78
C ARG A 158 15.58 4.86 50.35
N GLN A 159 15.47 4.40 51.60
CA GLN A 159 16.50 3.57 52.23
C GLN A 159 16.63 2.23 51.49
N TYR A 160 17.86 1.76 51.34
CA TYR A 160 18.21 0.48 50.71
C TYR A 160 17.58 -0.68 51.48
N GLN A 161 16.97 -1.62 50.76
CA GLN A 161 16.52 -2.90 51.31
C GLN A 161 17.34 -4.05 50.73
N PRO A 162 17.58 -5.13 51.50
CA PRO A 162 18.25 -6.32 50.99
C PRO A 162 17.54 -6.87 49.75
N GLY A 163 18.22 -6.88 48.61
CA GLY A 163 17.68 -7.27 47.31
C GLY A 163 17.65 -6.15 46.27
N ASP A 164 17.82 -4.89 46.69
CA ASP A 164 17.93 -3.77 45.76
C ASP A 164 19.24 -3.83 44.96
N PRO A 165 19.20 -3.55 43.64
CA PRO A 165 20.38 -3.63 42.79
C PRO A 165 21.34 -2.45 43.06
N MET A 166 22.64 -2.77 43.23
CA MET A 166 23.67 -1.78 43.60
C MET A 166 23.80 -0.61 42.62
N LYS A 167 23.44 -0.80 41.34
CA LYS A 167 23.45 0.25 40.30
C LYS A 167 22.49 1.41 40.60
N LEU A 168 21.51 1.20 41.47
CA LEU A 168 20.52 2.22 41.86
C LEU A 168 20.92 2.98 43.13
N ILE A 169 22.06 2.65 43.75
CA ILE A 169 22.52 3.31 44.98
C ILE A 169 22.83 4.78 44.68
N ASN A 170 22.19 5.66 45.45
CA ASN A 170 22.48 7.08 45.45
C ASN A 170 23.67 7.34 46.38
N TRP A 171 24.88 7.28 45.82
CA TRP A 171 26.12 7.51 46.57
C TRP A 171 26.18 8.89 47.24
N LYS A 172 25.54 9.90 46.63
CA LYS A 172 25.52 11.26 47.19
C LYS A 172 24.65 11.37 48.44
N ALA A 173 23.48 10.73 48.44
CA ALA A 173 22.63 10.65 49.62
C ALA A 173 23.28 9.76 50.70
N SER A 174 23.80 8.60 50.29
CA SER A 174 24.39 7.63 51.21
C SER A 174 25.64 8.17 51.92
N ALA A 175 26.46 8.95 51.22
CA ALA A 175 27.65 9.58 51.81
C ALA A 175 27.30 10.65 52.86
N LYS A 176 26.10 11.25 52.81
CA LYS A 176 25.68 12.29 53.77
C LYS A 176 25.05 11.73 55.03
N THR A 177 24.34 10.61 54.92
CA THR A 177 23.57 10.02 56.01
C THR A 177 24.31 8.86 56.68
N GLY A 178 25.29 8.24 56.01
CA GLY A 178 25.98 7.04 56.49
C GLY A 178 25.18 5.74 56.28
N GLU A 179 23.92 5.86 55.82
CA GLU A 179 23.05 4.73 55.50
C GLU A 179 22.89 4.61 53.97
N LEU A 180 22.67 3.40 53.45
CA LEU A 180 22.50 3.22 52.01
C LEU A 180 21.12 3.69 51.53
N TYR A 181 21.11 4.51 50.48
CA TYR A 181 19.90 4.99 49.82
C TYR A 181 19.89 4.59 48.35
N VAL A 182 18.70 4.32 47.81
CA VAL A 182 18.48 3.96 46.39
C VAL A 182 17.55 4.96 45.72
N ASN A 183 17.85 5.27 44.45
CA ASN A 183 16.95 6.03 43.60
C ASN A 183 15.89 5.09 43.04
N VAL A 184 14.63 5.29 43.42
CA VAL A 184 13.49 4.62 42.80
C VAL A 184 13.17 5.37 41.52
N ARG A 185 13.25 4.66 40.40
CA ARG A 185 12.89 5.17 39.10
C ARG A 185 11.79 4.32 38.52
N THR A 186 10.77 4.97 37.98
CA THR A 186 9.71 4.32 37.23
C THR A 186 9.97 4.63 35.76
N GLY A 187 10.11 3.59 34.94
CA GLY A 187 10.09 3.78 33.49
C GLY A 187 8.69 4.20 33.06
N PRO A 188 8.52 4.93 31.95
CA PRO A 188 7.20 5.02 31.33
C PRO A 188 6.69 3.58 31.14
N GLU A 189 5.47 3.29 31.58
CA GLU A 189 4.80 2.07 31.12
C GLU A 189 4.73 2.18 29.60
N LEU A 190 5.65 1.51 28.91
CA LEU A 190 5.64 1.41 27.46
C LEU A 190 4.41 0.59 27.12
N ARG A 191 3.31 1.30 26.81
CA ARG A 191 2.08 0.66 26.39
C ARG A 191 2.32 0.05 25.03
N ASN A 192 2.22 -1.26 24.91
CA ASN A 192 2.51 -1.95 23.68
C ASN A 192 1.24 -2.07 22.84
N ALA A 193 1.32 -1.71 21.56
CA ALA A 193 0.26 -1.95 20.61
C ALA A 193 0.73 -2.86 19.47
N VAL A 194 -0.12 -3.83 19.11
CA VAL A 194 0.18 -4.77 18.03
C VAL A 194 -0.79 -4.55 16.87
N VAL A 195 -0.23 -4.22 15.70
CA VAL A 195 -1.01 -4.04 14.48
C VAL A 195 -0.87 -5.29 13.61
N VAL A 196 -1.91 -6.12 13.59
CA VAL A 196 -1.98 -7.33 12.78
C VAL A 196 -2.46 -6.98 11.38
N VAL A 197 -1.70 -7.36 10.36
CA VAL A 197 -1.92 -6.99 8.96
C VAL A 197 -2.33 -8.22 8.15
N ASP A 198 -3.58 -8.23 7.69
CA ASP A 198 -4.13 -9.25 6.79
C ASP A 198 -4.07 -8.79 5.33
N ALA A 199 -2.90 -8.99 4.73
CA ALA A 199 -2.60 -8.57 3.37
C ALA A 199 -3.08 -9.55 2.27
N ARG A 200 -3.92 -10.55 2.59
CA ARG A 200 -4.40 -11.54 1.61
C ARG A 200 -5.18 -10.92 0.45
N ARG A 201 -5.86 -9.79 0.70
CA ARG A 201 -6.62 -9.03 -0.32
C ARG A 201 -6.53 -7.53 -0.02
N LEU A 202 -6.63 -6.71 -1.07
CA LEU A 202 -6.52 -5.24 -0.98
C LEU A 202 -5.24 -4.77 -0.26
N ARG A 203 -4.11 -5.43 -0.54
CA ARG A 203 -2.84 -5.26 0.16
C ARG A 203 -2.40 -3.81 0.34
N SER A 204 -2.53 -2.97 -0.70
CA SER A 204 -2.19 -1.55 -0.62
C SER A 204 -3.08 -0.77 0.36
N LEU A 205 -4.39 -0.99 0.32
CA LEU A 205 -5.34 -0.34 1.23
C LEU A 205 -5.16 -0.85 2.67
N VAL A 206 -4.95 -2.15 2.85
CA VAL A 206 -4.65 -2.74 4.16
C VAL A 206 -3.35 -2.18 4.73
N ALA A 207 -2.30 -2.06 3.92
CA ALA A 207 -1.04 -1.45 4.32
C ALA A 207 -1.22 0.03 4.73
N ALA A 208 -1.98 0.80 3.95
CA ALA A 208 -2.24 2.21 4.23
C ALA A 208 -3.02 2.41 5.53
N GLU A 209 -4.08 1.62 5.75
CA GLU A 209 -4.87 1.69 6.98
C GLU A 209 -4.10 1.15 8.20
N ALA A 210 -3.25 0.12 8.03
CA ALA A 210 -2.37 -0.35 9.08
C ALA A 210 -1.34 0.71 9.49
N ALA A 211 -0.74 1.41 8.52
CA ALA A 211 0.17 2.50 8.78
C ALA A 211 -0.52 3.66 9.52
N ARG A 212 -1.76 4.01 9.12
CA ARG A 212 -2.56 5.03 9.83
C ARG A 212 -2.91 4.61 11.25
N ALA A 213 -3.30 3.34 11.46
CA ALA A 213 -3.58 2.83 12.80
C ALA A 213 -2.35 2.91 13.69
N ALA A 214 -1.17 2.55 13.18
CA ALA A 214 0.08 2.67 13.89
C ALA A 214 0.45 4.12 14.22
N GLU A 215 0.20 5.06 13.31
CA GLU A 215 0.42 6.50 13.54
C GLU A 215 -0.46 6.99 14.71
N ILE A 216 -1.76 6.67 14.69
CA ILE A 216 -2.70 7.03 15.77
C ILE A 216 -2.29 6.41 17.12
N LEU A 217 -1.86 5.15 17.13
CA LEU A 217 -1.37 4.48 18.33
C LEU A 217 -0.10 5.16 18.87
N SER A 218 0.83 5.51 17.99
CA SER A 218 2.06 6.21 18.35
C SER A 218 1.77 7.63 18.90
N GLU A 219 0.81 8.34 18.32
CA GLU A 219 0.31 9.64 18.83
C GLU A 219 -0.23 9.51 20.27
N LYS A 220 -0.88 8.38 20.58
CA LYS A 220 -1.42 8.06 21.92
C LYS A 220 -0.37 7.49 22.88
N GLY A 221 0.91 7.43 22.49
CA GLY A 221 2.01 6.99 23.33
C GLY A 221 2.22 5.48 23.39
N PHE A 222 1.67 4.71 22.44
CA PHE A 222 1.92 3.28 22.34
C PHE A 222 3.19 2.98 21.53
N GLU A 223 3.96 1.98 21.96
CA GLU A 223 5.00 1.35 21.14
C GLU A 223 4.35 0.35 20.18
N VAL A 224 4.46 0.61 18.88
CA VAL A 224 3.74 -0.16 17.86
C VAL A 224 4.61 -1.23 17.21
N THR A 225 4.15 -2.48 17.25
CA THR A 225 4.73 -3.60 16.52
C THR A 225 3.78 -4.07 15.43
N TYR A 226 4.24 -4.19 14.17
CA TYR A 226 3.42 -4.83 13.13
C TYR A 226 3.64 -6.34 13.12
N TYR A 227 2.57 -7.07 12.85
CA TYR A 227 2.60 -8.50 12.59
C TYR A 227 1.88 -8.81 11.28
N VAL A 228 2.61 -9.28 10.29
CA VAL A 228 2.08 -9.60 8.97
C VAL A 228 1.74 -11.09 8.92
N LEU A 229 0.48 -11.44 8.65
CA LEU A 229 0.03 -12.83 8.62
C LEU A 229 0.79 -13.67 7.57
N GLY A 230 1.36 -14.80 7.99
CA GLY A 230 2.23 -15.63 7.14
C GLY A 230 3.67 -15.13 6.97
N HIS A 231 4.06 -14.00 7.57
CA HIS A 231 5.44 -13.50 7.57
C HIS A 231 6.00 -13.31 8.99
N GLY A 232 5.17 -12.91 9.96
CA GLY A 232 5.59 -12.65 11.34
C GLY A 232 5.80 -11.16 11.63
N PRO A 233 6.57 -10.81 12.68
CA PRO A 233 6.81 -9.42 13.05
C PRO A 233 7.59 -8.70 11.95
N ALA A 234 7.14 -7.51 11.57
CA ALA A 234 7.74 -6.77 10.49
C ALA A 234 7.77 -5.27 10.81
N THR A 235 8.76 -4.55 10.28
CA THR A 235 8.78 -3.08 10.35
C THR A 235 7.99 -2.45 9.22
N SER A 236 7.76 -3.19 8.14
CA SER A 236 6.97 -2.81 6.97
C SER A 236 6.38 -4.05 6.31
N LEU A 237 5.35 -3.90 5.46
CA LEU A 237 4.87 -5.05 4.69
C LEU A 237 5.99 -5.52 3.76
N PRO A 238 6.36 -6.82 3.78
CA PRO A 238 7.38 -7.37 2.88
C PRO A 238 6.95 -7.18 1.43
N GLY A 239 7.87 -7.19 0.46
CA GLY A 239 7.55 -7.17 -0.97
C GLY A 239 6.97 -8.49 -1.46
N ASP A 240 7.56 -9.61 -1.00
CA ASP A 240 7.20 -10.97 -1.42
C ASP A 240 7.01 -11.87 -0.20
N PHE A 241 5.78 -12.35 0.03
CA PHE A 241 5.46 -13.36 1.02
C PHE A 241 4.11 -14.01 0.69
N THR A 242 3.87 -15.21 1.21
CA THR A 242 2.59 -15.91 1.07
C THR A 242 1.74 -15.67 2.32
N PRO A 243 0.68 -14.84 2.24
CA PRO A 243 -0.12 -14.56 3.42
C PRO A 243 -0.96 -15.79 3.79
N THR A 244 -0.83 -16.25 5.03
CA THR A 244 -1.57 -17.41 5.56
C THR A 244 -2.16 -17.06 6.92
N CYS A 245 -3.25 -17.71 7.32
CA CYS A 245 -3.77 -17.59 8.70
C CYS A 245 -2.88 -18.26 9.76
N GLY A 246 -1.69 -18.75 9.39
CA GLY A 246 -0.70 -19.24 10.33
C GLY A 246 0.00 -18.10 11.07
N GLY A 247 0.31 -18.35 12.34
CA GLY A 247 1.01 -17.42 13.22
C GLY A 247 0.25 -17.16 14.52
N ASN A 248 1.00 -16.84 15.57
CA ASN A 248 0.47 -16.39 16.85
C ASN A 248 1.08 -15.02 17.17
N PRO A 249 0.48 -13.90 16.74
CA PRO A 249 0.97 -12.58 17.08
C PRO A 249 0.92 -12.38 18.60
N PRO A 250 1.90 -11.64 19.16
CA PRO A 250 1.86 -11.28 20.57
C PRO A 250 0.64 -10.41 20.85
N CYS A 251 0.07 -10.52 22.05
CA CYS A 251 -0.91 -9.57 22.53
C CYS A 251 -0.20 -8.33 23.08
N GLY A 252 -0.58 -7.15 22.60
CA GLY A 252 -0.26 -5.88 23.27
C GLY A 252 -1.42 -5.43 24.17
N ASP A 253 -1.20 -4.33 24.88
CA ASP A 253 -2.25 -3.58 25.61
C ASP A 253 -3.39 -3.16 24.68
N VAL A 254 -3.08 -2.93 23.40
CA VAL A 254 -4.06 -2.75 22.34
C VAL A 254 -3.68 -3.60 21.14
N THR A 255 -4.61 -4.40 20.64
CA THR A 255 -4.42 -5.16 19.39
C THR A 255 -5.33 -4.61 18.30
N VAL A 256 -4.77 -4.16 17.18
CA VAL A 256 -5.51 -3.68 16.02
C VAL A 256 -5.32 -4.64 14.86
N TYR A 257 -6.40 -5.31 14.45
CA TYR A 257 -6.42 -6.14 13.26
C TYR A 257 -6.90 -5.32 12.07
N VAL A 258 -6.11 -5.27 11.00
CA VAL A 258 -6.45 -4.56 9.77
C VAL A 258 -6.58 -5.58 8.64
N GLY A 259 -7.78 -5.66 8.06
CA GLY A 259 -8.07 -6.64 7.03
C GLY A 259 -9.21 -6.25 6.11
N SER A 260 -9.38 -7.03 5.05
CA SER A 260 -10.40 -6.77 4.03
C SER A 260 -11.28 -7.98 3.73
N LEU A 261 -11.09 -9.11 4.41
CA LEU A 261 -11.76 -10.36 4.12
C LEU A 261 -12.93 -10.66 5.07
N SER A 262 -13.91 -11.42 4.59
CA SER A 262 -15.03 -11.90 5.40
C SER A 262 -14.68 -13.12 6.26
N ASP A 263 -13.70 -13.89 5.80
CA ASP A 263 -13.03 -15.00 6.47
C ASP A 263 -11.80 -14.47 7.24
N VAL A 264 -12.05 -13.71 8.30
CA VAL A 264 -10.98 -13.18 9.15
C VAL A 264 -10.16 -14.34 9.72
N CYS A 265 -8.82 -14.26 9.62
CA CYS A 265 -7.96 -15.16 10.36
C CYS A 265 -8.15 -14.83 11.83
N ILE A 266 -8.95 -15.64 12.54
CA ILE A 266 -9.31 -15.32 13.90
C ILE A 266 -8.14 -15.64 14.81
N VAL A 267 -7.26 -14.67 14.97
CA VAL A 267 -6.21 -14.75 15.96
C VAL A 267 -6.84 -14.42 17.30
N MET A 268 -7.33 -15.44 18.00
CA MET A 268 -8.07 -15.25 19.25
C MET A 268 -7.21 -15.45 20.48
N ASN A 269 -7.02 -14.35 21.20
CA ASN A 269 -7.19 -14.23 22.66
C ASN A 269 -6.81 -12.85 23.21
N CYS A 270 -6.29 -11.95 22.38
CA CYS A 270 -5.89 -10.61 22.83
C CYS A 270 -7.11 -9.70 23.07
N ARG A 271 -7.17 -9.04 24.22
CA ARG A 271 -8.17 -8.03 24.58
C ARG A 271 -7.48 -6.82 25.21
N PRO A 272 -7.89 -5.58 24.90
CA PRO A 272 -8.88 -5.16 23.90
C PRO A 272 -8.42 -5.35 22.44
N MET A 273 -9.37 -5.70 21.57
CA MET A 273 -9.14 -5.90 20.13
C MET A 273 -10.00 -4.96 19.28
N TYR A 274 -9.37 -4.27 18.34
CA TYR A 274 -10.02 -3.44 17.34
C TYR A 274 -9.88 -4.09 15.97
N TYR A 275 -10.99 -4.24 15.25
CA TYR A 275 -10.99 -4.78 13.89
C TYR A 275 -11.32 -3.66 12.91
N VAL A 276 -10.35 -3.26 12.09
CA VAL A 276 -10.50 -2.28 11.02
C VAL A 276 -10.85 -3.01 9.72
N ASP A 277 -12.11 -2.92 9.31
CA ASP A 277 -12.58 -3.45 8.03
C ASP A 277 -12.33 -2.44 6.90
N VAL A 278 -11.25 -2.65 6.17
CA VAL A 278 -10.85 -1.79 5.04
C VAL A 278 -11.85 -1.85 3.89
N ALA A 279 -12.53 -2.98 3.70
CA ALA A 279 -13.58 -3.10 2.67
C ALA A 279 -14.94 -2.54 3.16
N GLY A 280 -15.09 -2.35 4.47
CA GLY A 280 -16.30 -1.84 5.12
C GLY A 280 -16.55 -0.34 4.93
N ALA A 281 -15.62 0.39 4.31
CA ALA A 281 -15.83 1.79 3.93
C ALA A 281 -16.99 1.96 2.93
N ASN A 282 -17.25 0.95 2.10
CA ASN A 282 -18.43 0.92 1.23
C ASN A 282 -19.65 0.37 2.00
N ALA A 283 -20.71 1.17 2.11
CA ALA A 283 -21.92 0.81 2.85
C ALA A 283 -22.58 -0.50 2.35
N LEU A 284 -22.59 -0.76 1.04
CA LEU A 284 -23.16 -1.98 0.46
C LEU A 284 -22.34 -3.23 0.82
N VAL A 285 -21.01 -3.09 0.88
CA VAL A 285 -20.11 -4.16 1.30
C VAL A 285 -20.26 -4.44 2.80
N ALA A 286 -20.42 -3.38 3.60
CA ALA A 286 -20.64 -3.49 5.05
C ALA A 286 -21.94 -4.23 5.39
N LEU A 287 -23.02 -4.00 4.63
CA LEU A 287 -24.30 -4.73 4.81
C LEU A 287 -24.14 -6.24 4.60
N ARG A 288 -23.37 -6.66 3.59
CA ARG A 288 -23.08 -8.07 3.32
C ARG A 288 -22.19 -8.73 4.40
N ARG A 289 -21.59 -7.93 5.30
CA ARG A 289 -20.65 -8.38 6.35
C ARG A 289 -21.23 -8.32 7.76
N LEU A 290 -22.52 -8.03 7.92
CA LEU A 290 -23.17 -7.93 9.23
C LEU A 290 -22.99 -9.19 10.10
N ALA A 291 -23.03 -10.39 9.49
CA ALA A 291 -22.80 -11.65 10.20
C ALA A 291 -21.38 -11.75 10.78
N LEU A 292 -20.37 -11.27 10.04
CA LEU A 292 -18.99 -11.18 10.54
C LEU A 292 -18.91 -10.19 11.71
N TYR A 293 -19.50 -9.00 11.57
CA TYR A 293 -19.45 -7.98 12.62
C TYR A 293 -20.13 -8.45 13.90
N LYS A 294 -21.24 -9.18 13.78
CA LYS A 294 -21.93 -9.79 14.93
C LYS A 294 -21.04 -10.81 15.64
N ARG A 295 -20.31 -11.65 14.89
CA ARG A 295 -19.34 -12.62 15.46
C ARG A 295 -18.18 -11.90 16.17
N LEU A 296 -17.57 -10.91 15.53
CA LEU A 296 -16.45 -10.15 16.11
C LEU A 296 -16.85 -9.37 17.37
N ARG A 297 -18.03 -8.75 17.37
CA ARG A 297 -18.56 -8.08 18.57
C ARG A 297 -18.89 -9.09 19.66
N GLY A 298 -19.41 -10.27 19.30
CA GLY A 298 -19.65 -11.37 20.23
C GLY A 298 -18.39 -11.90 20.90
N SER A 299 -17.22 -11.82 20.24
CA SER A 299 -15.92 -12.16 20.84
C SER A 299 -15.29 -11.04 21.66
N GLY A 300 -15.94 -9.86 21.76
CA GLY A 300 -15.46 -8.68 22.48
C GLY A 300 -14.60 -7.72 21.65
N ALA A 301 -14.57 -7.85 20.32
CA ALA A 301 -13.83 -6.94 19.45
C ALA A 301 -14.66 -5.71 19.05
N VAL A 302 -14.01 -4.55 18.98
CA VAL A 302 -14.59 -3.30 18.48
C VAL A 302 -14.38 -3.21 16.98
N VAL A 303 -15.48 -3.26 16.22
CA VAL A 303 -15.44 -3.21 14.75
C VAL A 303 -15.48 -1.77 14.26
N LEU A 304 -14.45 -1.37 13.52
CA LEU A 304 -14.24 -0.06 12.91
C LEU A 304 -14.26 -0.17 11.39
N ARG A 305 -14.74 0.88 10.69
CA ARG A 305 -14.79 0.93 9.22
C ARG A 305 -13.59 1.64 8.57
N GLY A 306 -12.61 2.02 9.38
CA GLY A 306 -11.39 2.71 8.97
C GLY A 306 -10.52 3.02 10.19
N ALA A 307 -9.22 3.20 9.99
CA ALA A 307 -8.25 3.46 11.05
C ALA A 307 -8.54 4.79 11.77
N GLU A 308 -9.10 5.78 11.08
CA GLU A 308 -9.42 7.08 11.69
C GLU A 308 -10.39 6.98 12.88
N ALA A 309 -11.31 6.00 12.84
CA ALA A 309 -12.24 5.76 13.93
C ALA A 309 -11.54 5.28 15.22
N LEU A 310 -10.30 4.80 15.12
CA LEU A 310 -9.48 4.39 16.27
C LEU A 310 -9.20 5.59 17.20
N ARG A 311 -9.09 6.82 16.68
CA ARG A 311 -8.85 8.02 17.50
C ARG A 311 -9.90 8.26 18.58
N LYS A 312 -11.17 7.93 18.27
CA LYS A 312 -12.32 8.08 19.19
C LYS A 312 -12.55 6.86 20.07
N ALA A 313 -12.00 5.70 19.66
CA ALA A 313 -12.27 4.42 20.30
C ALA A 313 -11.20 4.01 21.33
N LEU A 314 -10.06 4.72 21.35
CA LEU A 314 -8.96 4.66 22.30
C LEU A 314 -8.94 5.91 23.16
#